data_AF-A0A2W4RN06-F1
#
_entry.id   AF-A0A2W4RN06-F1
#
_cell.length_a   1.000
_cell.length_b   1.000
_cell.length_c   1.000
_cell.angle_alpha   90.00
_cell.angle_beta   90.00
_cell.angle_gamma   90.00
#
_symmetry.space_group_name_H-M   'P 1'
#
loop_
_entity.id
_entity.type
_entity.pdbx_description
1 polymer ?
#
loop_
_entity_poly.entity_id
_entity_poly.type
_entity_poly.pdbx_seq_one_letter_code
_entity_poly.pdbx_strand_id
1 'polypeptide(L)'
;MAALVAVAVLRAADAQFVMTPRPGDRIAEMRHHYEQVTSVYEAVVRGDLPAVRTPATELSAIATPVDAGPEVVKVLDAVREAARRVMVAGTLQEAAAPTAAMLAQCGACHRASAVYPTPSPLRTPDVGGIVGHMLDHLRAMDSLLQGLVIPSDARWAEGAKRLAAAPMARADLPPDHGLTPQVRQAEIDVHAFADRAATASDSGTRTEVFADLMLTCARCHGLHEQIWGPRTR
;
A
#
# COMPACT_ATOMS: atom_id res chain seq x y z
N MET A 1 -68.14 -41.91 8.83
CA MET A 1 -67.02 -41.81 7.88
C MET A 1 -66.64 -40.34 7.76
N ALA A 2 -65.56 -39.92 8.43
CA ALA A 2 -65.01 -38.57 8.31
C ALA A 2 -63.49 -38.72 8.19
N ALA A 3 -62.93 -38.32 7.05
CA ALA A 3 -61.49 -38.39 6.79
C ALA A 3 -60.86 -37.01 7.11
N LEU A 4 -59.97 -37.01 8.10
CA LEU A 4 -59.10 -35.87 8.42
C LEU A 4 -57.93 -35.84 7.42
N VAL A 5 -57.80 -34.75 6.68
CA VAL A 5 -56.61 -34.47 5.87
C VAL A 5 -55.66 -33.61 6.70
N ALA A 6 -54.53 -34.17 7.10
CA ALA A 6 -53.46 -33.46 7.78
C ALA A 6 -52.61 -32.70 6.75
N VAL A 7 -52.55 -31.37 6.89
CA VAL A 7 -51.62 -30.52 6.13
C VAL A 7 -50.26 -30.57 6.81
N ALA A 8 -49.30 -31.25 6.19
CA ALA A 8 -47.90 -31.23 6.63
C ALA A 8 -47.23 -29.95 6.11
N VAL A 9 -46.94 -29.01 7.01
CA VAL A 9 -46.11 -27.84 6.71
C VAL A 9 -44.64 -28.30 6.79
N LEU A 10 -44.04 -28.60 5.64
CA LEU A 10 -42.59 -28.77 5.53
C LEU A 10 -41.94 -27.39 5.69
N ARG A 11 -41.27 -27.16 6.82
CA ARG A 11 -40.28 -26.09 6.95
C ARG A 11 -39.08 -26.47 6.10
N ALA A 12 -38.90 -25.78 4.98
CA ALA A 12 -37.62 -25.75 4.28
C ALA A 12 -36.60 -25.09 5.20
N ALA A 13 -35.56 -25.82 5.58
CA ALA A 13 -34.37 -25.23 6.18
C ALA A 13 -33.69 -24.38 5.10
N ASP A 14 -33.46 -23.10 5.41
CA ASP A 14 -32.64 -22.20 4.60
C ASP A 14 -31.20 -22.74 4.55
N ALA A 15 -30.95 -23.66 3.61
CA ALA A 15 -29.60 -23.98 3.20
C ALA A 15 -29.08 -22.76 2.43
N GLN A 16 -28.44 -21.84 3.15
CA GLN A 16 -27.59 -20.83 2.53
C GLN A 16 -26.57 -21.57 1.66
N PHE A 17 -26.71 -21.44 0.35
CA PHE A 17 -25.77 -21.96 -0.62
C PHE A 17 -24.45 -21.23 -0.40
N VAL A 18 -23.56 -21.81 0.40
CA VAL A 18 -22.19 -21.31 0.55
C VAL A 18 -21.51 -21.59 -0.78
N MET A 19 -21.58 -20.61 -1.68
CA MET A 19 -20.85 -20.66 -2.93
C MET A 19 -19.38 -20.43 -2.58
N THR A 20 -18.57 -21.49 -2.58
CA THR A 20 -17.12 -21.37 -2.48
C THR A 20 -16.66 -20.48 -3.64
N PRO A 21 -15.96 -19.35 -3.39
CA PRO A 21 -15.52 -18.46 -4.46
C PRO A 21 -14.69 -19.25 -5.48
N ARG A 22 -14.97 -19.08 -6.78
CA ARG A 22 -14.16 -19.74 -7.79
C ARG A 22 -12.75 -19.13 -7.74
N PRO A 23 -11.69 -19.87 -8.12
CA PRO A 23 -10.32 -19.34 -8.12
C PRO A 23 -10.15 -18.00 -8.88
N GLY A 24 -10.97 -17.75 -9.91
CA GLY A 24 -11.00 -16.47 -10.63
C GLY A 24 -11.60 -15.30 -9.82
N ASP A 25 -12.55 -15.57 -8.93
CA ASP A 25 -13.21 -14.57 -8.10
C ASP A 25 -12.24 -14.07 -7.02
N ARG A 26 -11.46 -14.99 -6.43
CA ARG A 26 -10.43 -14.65 -5.43
C ARG A 26 -9.34 -13.73 -5.99
N ILE A 27 -8.86 -13.99 -7.21
CA ILE A 27 -7.84 -13.13 -7.86
C ILE A 27 -8.41 -11.73 -8.15
N ALA A 28 -9.67 -11.65 -8.59
CA ALA A 28 -10.33 -10.37 -8.81
C ALA A 28 -10.49 -9.58 -7.51
N GLU A 29 -10.93 -10.22 -6.41
CA GLU A 29 -11.01 -9.61 -5.08
C GLU A 29 -9.65 -9.11 -4.60
N MET A 30 -8.59 -9.92 -4.71
CA MET A 30 -7.24 -9.50 -4.30
C MET A 30 -6.74 -8.32 -5.12
N ARG A 31 -7.01 -8.29 -6.44
CA ARG A 31 -6.66 -7.14 -7.29
C ARG A 31 -7.41 -5.88 -6.84
N HIS A 32 -8.71 -5.99 -6.58
CA HIS A 32 -9.50 -4.87 -6.10
C HIS A 32 -8.98 -4.34 -4.75
N HIS A 33 -8.71 -5.22 -3.78
CA HIS A 33 -8.10 -4.79 -2.51
C HIS A 33 -6.73 -4.15 -2.71
N TYR A 34 -5.92 -4.68 -3.63
CA TYR A 34 -4.63 -4.10 -3.98
C TYR A 34 -4.79 -2.68 -4.55
N GLU A 35 -5.72 -2.47 -5.48
CA GLU A 35 -6.04 -1.14 -6.04
C GLU A 35 -6.46 -0.14 -4.95
N GLN A 36 -7.27 -0.56 -3.98
CA GLN A 36 -7.67 0.32 -2.88
C GLN A 36 -6.49 0.67 -1.98
N VAL A 37 -5.67 -0.29 -1.56
CA VAL A 37 -4.55 -0.01 -0.67
C VAL A 37 -3.45 0.80 -1.36
N THR A 38 -3.20 0.58 -2.66
CA THR A 38 -2.28 1.43 -3.43
C THR A 38 -2.84 2.83 -3.61
N SER A 39 -4.15 3.00 -3.76
CA SER A 39 -4.79 4.32 -3.81
C SER A 39 -4.59 5.10 -2.50
N VAL A 40 -4.70 4.44 -1.35
CA VAL A 40 -4.36 5.04 -0.03
C VAL A 40 -2.88 5.43 0.01
N TYR A 41 -1.98 4.50 -0.34
CA TYR A 41 -0.53 4.72 -0.38
C TYR A 41 -0.15 5.93 -1.23
N GLU A 42 -0.67 6.00 -2.46
CA GLU A 42 -0.39 7.09 -3.39
C GLU A 42 -0.96 8.42 -2.89
N ALA A 43 -2.15 8.42 -2.28
CA ALA A 43 -2.72 9.61 -1.66
C ALA A 43 -1.84 10.13 -0.51
N VAL A 44 -1.34 9.25 0.35
CA VAL A 44 -0.38 9.62 1.41
C VAL A 44 0.89 10.21 0.79
N VAL A 45 1.47 9.56 -0.23
CA VAL A 45 2.67 10.04 -0.92
C VAL A 45 2.46 11.40 -1.60
N ARG A 46 1.27 11.67 -2.15
CA ARG A 46 0.93 12.98 -2.73
C ARG A 46 0.63 14.05 -1.66
N GLY A 47 0.48 13.67 -0.39
CA GLY A 47 0.06 14.57 0.68
C GLY A 47 -1.45 14.87 0.68
N ASP A 48 -2.25 14.10 -0.06
CA ASP A 48 -3.70 14.27 -0.19
C ASP A 48 -4.43 13.41 0.85
N LEU A 49 -4.48 13.91 2.09
CA LEU A 49 -5.16 13.21 3.18
C LEU A 49 -6.65 12.97 2.91
N PRO A 50 -7.45 13.90 2.33
CA PRO A 50 -8.83 13.62 1.98
C PRO A 50 -9.02 12.43 1.02
N ALA A 51 -8.11 12.23 0.06
CA ALA A 51 -8.20 11.13 -0.89
C ALA A 51 -8.03 9.73 -0.28
N VAL A 52 -7.54 9.61 0.96
CA VAL A 52 -7.41 8.29 1.62
C VAL A 52 -8.75 7.68 2.04
N ARG A 53 -9.81 8.50 2.17
CA ARG A 53 -11.03 8.10 2.91
C ARG A 53 -11.86 7.04 2.20
N THR A 54 -12.16 7.25 0.92
CA THR A 54 -12.95 6.32 0.11
C THR A 54 -12.29 4.94 0.04
N PRO A 55 -11.03 4.80 -0.42
CA PRO A 55 -10.40 3.49 -0.51
C PRO A 55 -10.21 2.82 0.87
N ALA A 56 -9.91 3.59 1.92
CA ALA A 56 -9.85 3.04 3.28
C ALA A 56 -11.23 2.55 3.79
N THR A 57 -12.32 3.21 3.38
CA THR A 57 -13.69 2.76 3.71
C THR A 57 -13.98 1.40 3.07
N GLU A 58 -13.63 1.23 1.80
CA GLU A 58 -13.78 -0.06 1.11
C GLU A 58 -12.97 -1.17 1.79
N LEU A 59 -11.70 -0.89 2.11
CA LEU A 59 -10.82 -1.84 2.82
C LEU A 59 -11.33 -2.19 4.23
N SER A 60 -11.99 -1.26 4.92
CA SER A 60 -12.58 -1.51 6.23
C SER A 60 -13.76 -2.50 6.21
N ALA A 61 -14.37 -2.67 5.03
CA ALA A 61 -15.59 -3.44 4.81
C ALA A 61 -15.36 -4.74 4.02
N ILE A 62 -14.11 -5.13 3.75
CA ILE A 62 -13.77 -6.38 3.05
C ILE A 62 -14.49 -7.55 3.73
N ALA A 63 -15.12 -8.43 2.94
CA ALA A 63 -15.80 -9.61 3.47
C ALA A 63 -14.80 -10.71 3.90
N THR A 64 -15.13 -11.44 4.97
CA THR A 64 -14.41 -12.67 5.32
C THR A 64 -14.94 -13.80 4.45
N PRO A 65 -14.08 -14.55 3.73
CA PRO A 65 -14.50 -15.75 3.02
C PRO A 65 -15.12 -16.78 3.97
N VAL A 66 -16.19 -17.47 3.56
CA VAL A 66 -16.92 -18.42 4.43
C VAL A 66 -16.04 -19.60 4.87
N ASP A 67 -15.04 -19.94 4.06
CA ASP A 67 -14.06 -21.00 4.27
C ASP A 67 -12.70 -20.51 4.79
N ALA A 68 -12.61 -19.25 5.25
CA ALA A 68 -11.37 -18.69 5.75
C ALA A 68 -10.90 -19.40 7.05
N GLY A 69 -9.68 -19.94 7.01
CA GLY A 69 -9.00 -20.41 8.22
C GLY A 69 -8.66 -19.27 9.19
N PRO A 70 -8.33 -19.59 10.47
CA PRO A 70 -8.12 -18.59 11.52
C PRO A 70 -7.03 -17.56 11.21
N GLU A 71 -5.96 -17.97 10.53
CA GLU A 71 -4.88 -17.05 10.15
C GLU A 71 -5.34 -16.04 9.08
N VAL A 72 -6.17 -16.46 8.12
CA VAL A 72 -6.73 -15.54 7.11
C VAL A 72 -7.68 -14.55 7.76
N VAL A 73 -8.53 -15.01 8.69
CA VAL A 73 -9.43 -14.14 9.45
C VAL A 73 -8.65 -13.06 10.20
N LYS A 74 -7.60 -13.46 10.93
CA LYS A 74 -6.73 -12.55 11.68
C LYS A 74 -6.09 -11.49 10.79
N VAL A 75 -5.60 -11.87 9.61
CA VAL A 75 -5.01 -10.94 8.64
C VAL A 75 -6.06 -9.95 8.13
N LEU A 76 -7.26 -10.42 7.76
CA LEU A 76 -8.33 -9.54 7.28
C LEU A 76 -8.80 -8.57 8.37
N ASP A 77 -8.90 -9.02 9.63
CA ASP A 77 -9.23 -8.14 10.75
C ASP A 77 -8.17 -7.05 10.97
N ALA A 78 -6.89 -7.40 10.81
CA ALA A 78 -5.79 -6.42 10.87
C ALA A 78 -5.86 -5.39 9.73
N VAL A 79 -6.23 -5.82 8.51
CA VAL A 79 -6.47 -4.90 7.38
C VAL A 79 -7.63 -3.95 7.70
N ARG A 80 -8.77 -4.48 8.16
CA ARG A 80 -9.95 -3.66 8.50
C ARG A 80 -9.64 -2.66 9.60
N GLU A 81 -8.91 -3.08 10.62
CA GLU A 81 -8.47 -2.21 11.72
C GLU A 81 -7.58 -1.07 11.22
N ALA A 82 -6.55 -1.40 10.46
CA ALA A 82 -5.65 -0.40 9.89
C ALA A 82 -6.39 0.55 8.95
N ALA A 83 -7.31 0.04 8.13
CA ALA A 83 -8.16 0.85 7.25
C ALA A 83 -9.04 1.83 8.04
N ARG A 84 -9.69 1.37 9.13
CA ARG A 84 -10.46 2.24 10.02
C ARG A 84 -9.60 3.33 10.66
N ARG A 85 -8.35 3.02 11.03
CA ARG A 85 -7.39 4.03 11.50
C ARG A 85 -7.03 5.05 10.43
N VAL A 86 -6.82 4.62 9.18
CA VAL A 86 -6.62 5.55 8.05
C VAL A 86 -7.84 6.44 7.82
N MET A 87 -9.06 5.90 7.89
CA MET A 87 -10.29 6.68 7.70
C MET A 87 -10.41 7.85 8.67
N VAL A 88 -10.01 7.67 9.92
CA VAL A 88 -10.15 8.69 10.97
C VAL A 88 -8.89 9.52 11.21
N ALA A 89 -7.79 9.21 10.53
CA ALA A 89 -6.52 9.92 10.69
C ALA A 89 -6.67 11.42 10.40
N GLY A 90 -6.34 12.28 11.35
CA GLY A 90 -6.39 13.74 11.21
C GLY A 90 -5.18 14.33 10.48
N THR A 91 -4.12 13.54 10.32
CA THR A 91 -2.86 13.96 9.69
C THR A 91 -2.29 12.86 8.77
N LEU A 92 -1.39 13.23 7.84
CA LEU A 92 -0.66 12.27 7.02
C LEU A 92 0.21 11.34 7.89
N GLN A 93 0.79 11.89 8.96
CA GLN A 93 1.58 11.16 9.96
C GLN A 93 0.75 10.03 10.60
N GLU A 94 -0.49 10.32 10.99
CA GLU A 94 -1.41 9.32 11.53
C GLU A 94 -1.85 8.28 10.49
N ALA A 95 -1.91 8.65 9.20
CA ALA A 95 -2.33 7.76 8.12
C ALA A 95 -1.21 6.82 7.62
N ALA A 96 0.05 7.22 7.69
CA ALA A 96 1.15 6.48 7.07
C ALA A 96 1.42 5.10 7.68
N ALA A 97 1.53 5.01 9.01
CA ALA A 97 1.82 3.73 9.67
C ALA A 97 0.69 2.69 9.46
N PRO A 98 -0.60 3.03 9.62
CA PRO A 98 -1.69 2.12 9.26
C PRO A 98 -1.71 1.74 7.77
N THR A 99 -1.36 2.67 6.87
CA THR A 99 -1.25 2.37 5.42
C THR A 99 -0.18 1.31 5.14
N ALA A 100 1.02 1.46 5.70
CA ALA A 100 2.07 0.46 5.57
C ALA A 100 1.65 -0.88 6.20
N ALA A 101 0.94 -0.84 7.34
CA ALA A 101 0.43 -2.04 7.99
C ALA A 101 -0.54 -2.81 7.08
N MET A 102 -1.45 -2.13 6.35
CA MET A 102 -2.33 -2.78 5.37
C MET A 102 -1.53 -3.49 4.27
N LEU A 103 -0.49 -2.84 3.73
CA LEU A 103 0.37 -3.43 2.70
C LEU A 103 1.13 -4.67 3.21
N ALA A 104 1.64 -4.61 4.45
CA ALA A 104 2.35 -5.72 5.07
C ALA A 104 1.44 -6.94 5.34
N GLN A 105 0.13 -6.72 5.55
CA GLN A 105 -0.84 -7.81 5.70
C GLN A 105 -1.00 -8.64 4.43
N CYS A 106 -0.83 -8.06 3.24
CA CYS A 106 -0.80 -8.82 2.00
C CYS A 106 0.30 -9.90 2.05
N GLY A 107 1.50 -9.51 2.50
CA GLY A 107 2.61 -10.44 2.65
C GLY A 107 2.43 -11.47 3.77
N ALA A 108 1.81 -11.08 4.88
CA ALA A 108 1.44 -12.01 5.94
C ALA A 108 0.49 -13.11 5.40
N CYS A 109 -0.55 -12.72 4.64
CA CYS A 109 -1.47 -13.65 4.00
C CYS A 109 -0.78 -14.60 3.03
N HIS A 110 0.07 -14.06 2.14
CA HIS A 110 0.80 -14.83 1.13
C HIS A 110 1.75 -15.86 1.76
N ARG A 111 2.44 -15.51 2.85
CA ARG A 111 3.24 -16.47 3.64
C ARG A 111 2.38 -17.54 4.30
N ALA A 112 1.30 -17.16 4.96
CA ALA A 112 0.41 -18.10 5.65
C ALA A 112 -0.24 -19.09 4.68
N SER A 113 -0.54 -18.64 3.46
CA SER A 113 -1.17 -19.45 2.40
C SER A 113 -0.16 -20.16 1.50
N ALA A 114 1.15 -19.91 1.65
CA ALA A 114 2.22 -20.36 0.76
C ALA A 114 1.96 -20.05 -0.73
N VAL A 115 1.35 -18.89 -1.02
CA VAL A 115 1.07 -18.40 -2.37
C VAL A 115 1.89 -17.14 -2.61
N TYR A 116 2.73 -17.18 -3.65
CA TYR A 116 3.64 -16.09 -3.97
C TYR A 116 3.39 -15.61 -5.41
N PRO A 117 2.73 -14.45 -5.59
CA PRO A 117 2.56 -13.86 -6.91
C PRO A 117 3.90 -13.62 -7.59
N THR A 118 3.95 -13.75 -8.91
CA THR A 118 5.16 -13.38 -9.65
C THR A 118 5.39 -11.87 -9.53
N PRO A 119 6.60 -11.43 -9.12
CA PRO A 119 6.93 -10.02 -9.10
C PRO A 119 6.81 -9.37 -10.48
N SER A 120 6.15 -8.20 -10.55
CA SER A 120 5.95 -7.45 -11.78
C SER A 120 6.73 -6.13 -11.68
N PRO A 121 7.91 -6.01 -12.31
CA PRO A 121 8.68 -4.78 -12.22
C PRO A 121 7.92 -3.64 -12.91
N LEU A 122 7.79 -2.50 -12.23
CA LEU A 122 7.31 -1.29 -12.86
C LEU A 122 8.26 -0.88 -14.01
N ARG A 123 7.69 -0.62 -15.18
CA ARG A 123 8.41 -0.15 -16.36
C ARG A 123 8.03 1.29 -16.63
N THR A 124 8.98 2.18 -16.40
CA THR A 124 8.90 3.61 -16.74
C THR A 124 9.94 3.93 -17.81
N PRO A 125 9.72 4.95 -18.66
CA PRO A 125 10.76 5.37 -19.60
C PRO A 125 11.96 5.93 -18.83
N ASP A 126 13.17 5.69 -19.36
CA ASP A 126 14.36 6.36 -18.87
C ASP A 126 14.44 7.74 -19.51
N VAL A 127 14.24 8.77 -18.69
CA VAL A 127 14.34 10.19 -19.05
C VAL A 127 15.30 10.87 -18.08
N GLY A 128 15.89 11.99 -18.49
CA GLY A 128 16.83 12.75 -17.64
C GLY A 128 16.16 13.80 -16.75
N GLY A 129 16.98 14.48 -15.94
CA GLY A 129 16.57 15.59 -15.09
C GLY A 129 15.62 15.18 -13.95
N ILE A 130 14.91 16.17 -13.39
CA ILE A 130 14.04 15.95 -12.22
C ILE A 130 12.96 14.88 -12.43
N VAL A 131 12.39 14.77 -13.64
CA VAL A 131 11.39 13.75 -13.95
C VAL A 131 12.01 12.35 -13.91
N GLY A 132 13.21 12.18 -14.48
CA GLY A 132 13.96 10.93 -14.44
C GLY A 132 14.22 10.47 -13.02
N HIS A 133 14.71 11.39 -12.20
CA HIS A 133 15.02 11.12 -10.79
C HIS A 133 13.76 10.77 -9.97
N MET A 134 12.61 11.41 -10.22
CA MET A 134 11.34 10.99 -9.57
C MET A 134 10.86 9.61 -10.05
N LEU A 135 11.12 9.24 -11.31
CA LEU A 135 10.84 7.89 -11.80
C LEU A 135 11.78 6.84 -11.17
N ASP A 136 13.00 7.22 -10.79
CA ASP A 136 13.90 6.35 -10.01
C ASP A 136 13.35 6.08 -8.62
N HIS A 137 12.88 7.11 -7.90
CA HIS A 137 12.19 6.94 -6.64
C HIS A 137 10.95 6.03 -6.78
N LEU A 138 10.14 6.24 -7.82
CA LEU A 138 8.96 5.41 -8.07
C LEU A 138 9.34 3.93 -8.29
N ARG A 139 10.35 3.64 -9.12
CA ARG A 139 10.86 2.27 -9.33
C ARG A 139 11.40 1.64 -8.04
N ALA A 140 12.05 2.43 -7.21
CA ALA A 140 12.60 1.98 -5.94
C ALA A 140 11.49 1.65 -4.93
N MET A 141 10.49 2.53 -4.81
CA MET A 141 9.32 2.33 -3.96
C MET A 141 8.46 1.15 -4.42
N ASP A 142 8.27 0.95 -5.73
CA ASP A 142 7.62 -0.24 -6.29
C ASP A 142 8.34 -1.54 -5.88
N SER A 143 9.68 -1.53 -5.92
CA SER A 143 10.47 -2.69 -5.50
C SER A 143 10.34 -2.96 -4.00
N LEU A 144 10.37 -1.93 -3.15
CA LEU A 144 10.11 -2.07 -1.70
C LEU A 144 8.69 -2.57 -1.41
N LEU A 145 7.69 -2.03 -2.12
CA LEU A 145 6.29 -2.44 -2.02
C LEU A 145 6.13 -3.93 -2.33
N GLN A 146 6.74 -4.42 -3.40
CA GLN A 146 6.77 -5.85 -3.73
C GLN A 146 7.49 -6.68 -2.65
N GLY A 147 8.49 -6.10 -1.98
CA GLY A 147 9.15 -6.70 -0.82
C GLY A 147 8.23 -6.86 0.41
N LEU A 148 7.15 -6.08 0.52
CA LEU A 148 6.11 -6.21 1.54
C LEU A 148 4.96 -7.12 1.09
N VAL A 149 4.46 -6.91 -0.12
CA VAL A 149 3.24 -7.55 -0.64
C VAL A 149 3.49 -8.97 -1.14
N ILE A 150 4.62 -9.23 -1.84
CA ILE A 150 5.02 -10.56 -2.37
C ILE A 150 6.02 -11.27 -1.43
N PRO A 151 6.15 -10.77 -0.20
CA PRO A 151 7.31 -10.87 0.69
C PRO A 151 8.62 -11.34 0.06
N SER A 152 9.18 -10.54 -0.85
CA SER A 152 10.43 -10.86 -1.55
C SER A 152 11.61 -10.06 -1.00
N ASP A 153 12.56 -10.73 -0.35
CA ASP A 153 13.82 -10.11 0.11
C ASP A 153 14.62 -9.49 -1.03
N ALA A 154 14.66 -10.15 -2.18
CA ALA A 154 15.35 -9.65 -3.36
C ALA A 154 14.74 -8.33 -3.86
N ARG A 155 13.40 -8.21 -3.86
CA ARG A 155 12.72 -6.96 -4.25
C ARG A 155 12.93 -5.86 -3.23
N TRP A 156 12.89 -6.19 -1.95
CA TRP A 156 13.19 -5.25 -0.88
C TRP A 156 14.62 -4.70 -1.00
N ALA A 157 15.62 -5.58 -1.13
CA ALA A 157 17.02 -5.19 -1.28
C ALA A 157 17.26 -4.34 -2.55
N GLU A 158 16.63 -4.70 -3.66
CA GLU A 158 16.70 -3.92 -4.90
C GLU A 158 16.12 -2.51 -4.74
N GLY A 159 14.97 -2.39 -4.05
CA GLY A 159 14.37 -1.09 -3.77
C GLY A 159 15.24 -0.21 -2.87
N ALA A 160 15.77 -0.79 -1.79
CA ALA A 160 16.70 -0.08 -0.89
C ALA A 160 17.95 0.40 -1.64
N LYS A 161 18.55 -0.46 -2.46
CA LYS A 161 19.71 -0.13 -3.30
C LYS A 161 19.40 0.99 -4.29
N ARG A 162 18.24 0.95 -4.95
CA ARG A 162 17.82 1.99 -5.91
C ARG A 162 17.63 3.35 -5.23
N LEU A 163 16.98 3.38 -4.07
CA LEU A 163 16.85 4.63 -3.29
C LEU A 163 18.21 5.18 -2.88
N ALA A 164 19.12 4.32 -2.41
CA ALA A 164 20.47 4.74 -2.02
C ALA A 164 21.30 5.26 -3.21
N ALA A 165 21.03 4.76 -4.42
CA ALA A 165 21.78 5.05 -5.64
C ALA A 165 21.16 6.15 -6.51
N ALA A 166 20.09 6.81 -6.07
CA ALA A 166 19.42 7.86 -6.83
C ALA A 166 19.76 9.26 -6.29
N PRO A 167 21.03 9.72 -6.25
CA PRO A 167 21.31 11.07 -5.81
C PRO A 167 20.78 12.07 -6.84
N MET A 168 20.04 13.08 -6.38
CA MET A 168 19.70 14.22 -7.23
C MET A 168 20.95 15.06 -7.48
N ALA A 169 21.53 15.03 -8.70
CA ALA A 169 22.68 15.87 -8.97
C ALA A 169 22.24 17.33 -9.01
N ARG A 170 23.11 18.25 -8.56
CA ARG A 170 22.84 19.70 -8.67
C ARG A 170 22.56 20.14 -10.11
N ALA A 171 23.12 19.43 -11.09
CA ALA A 171 22.89 19.66 -12.50
C ALA A 171 21.49 19.24 -12.99
N ASP A 172 20.79 18.36 -12.25
CA ASP A 172 19.43 17.89 -12.58
C ASP A 172 18.34 18.85 -12.08
N LEU A 173 18.75 19.87 -11.33
CA LEU A 173 17.88 20.86 -10.70
C LEU A 173 17.75 22.12 -11.59
N PRO A 174 16.55 22.75 -11.63
CA PRO A 174 16.38 24.01 -12.35
C PRO A 174 17.42 25.05 -11.90
N PRO A 175 17.92 25.91 -12.81
CA PRO A 175 18.91 26.96 -12.47
C PRO A 175 18.41 27.94 -11.41
N ASP A 176 17.09 28.11 -11.29
CA ASP A 176 16.46 28.96 -10.29
C ASP A 176 16.57 28.32 -8.89
N HIS A 177 17.10 29.08 -7.93
CA HIS A 177 17.60 28.62 -6.64
C HIS A 177 16.52 28.22 -5.62
N GLY A 178 15.38 27.70 -6.07
CA GLY A 178 14.26 27.24 -5.24
C GLY A 178 14.58 26.05 -4.32
N LEU A 179 15.81 25.54 -4.34
CA LEU A 179 16.29 24.53 -3.39
C LEU A 179 16.42 25.12 -1.99
N THR A 180 15.31 25.10 -1.28
CA THR A 180 15.28 25.43 0.14
C THR A 180 16.11 24.41 0.93
N PRO A 181 16.66 24.77 2.10
CA PRO A 181 17.25 23.81 3.03
C PRO A 181 16.35 22.61 3.32
N GLN A 182 15.02 22.82 3.31
CA GLN A 182 14.02 21.79 3.54
C GLN A 182 13.99 20.72 2.44
N VAL A 183 14.10 21.09 1.17
CA VAL A 183 14.18 20.11 0.06
C VAL A 183 15.46 19.28 0.16
N ARG A 184 16.60 19.91 0.48
CA ARG A 184 17.86 19.18 0.71
C ARG A 184 17.78 18.23 1.90
N GLN A 185 17.12 18.66 2.98
CA GLN A 185 16.94 17.78 4.14
C GLN A 185 16.04 16.59 3.80
N ALA A 186 14.97 16.79 3.03
CA ALA A 186 14.12 15.69 2.59
C ALA A 186 14.90 14.66 1.75
N GLU A 187 15.80 15.10 0.88
CA GLU A 187 16.69 14.21 0.10
C GLU A 187 17.66 13.43 1.01
N ILE A 188 18.24 14.09 2.03
CA ILE A 188 19.09 13.42 3.03
C ILE A 188 18.29 12.37 3.80
N ASP A 189 17.06 12.71 4.20
CA ASP A 189 16.17 11.81 4.91
C ASP A 189 15.86 10.56 4.06
N VAL A 190 15.57 10.72 2.75
CA VAL A 190 15.33 9.58 1.83
C VAL A 190 16.51 8.62 1.82
N HIS A 191 17.75 9.12 1.69
CA HIS A 191 18.94 8.27 1.72
C HIS A 191 19.15 7.59 3.08
N ALA A 192 18.91 8.29 4.19
CA ALA A 192 18.98 7.69 5.51
C ALA A 192 17.95 6.56 5.70
N PHE A 193 16.73 6.72 5.18
CA PHE A 193 15.74 5.65 5.18
C PHE A 193 16.08 4.53 4.19
N ALA A 194 16.80 4.81 3.10
CA ALA A 194 17.33 3.77 2.21
C ALA A 194 18.35 2.86 2.92
N ASP A 195 19.25 3.44 3.73
CA ASP A 195 20.20 2.69 4.54
C ASP A 195 19.49 1.85 5.62
N ARG A 196 18.46 2.41 6.26
CA ARG A 196 17.59 1.64 7.17
C ARG A 196 16.86 0.52 6.44
N ALA A 197 16.36 0.75 5.23
CA ALA A 197 15.72 -0.28 4.42
C ALA A 197 16.72 -1.41 4.10
N ALA A 198 17.96 -1.08 3.75
CA ALA A 198 19.00 -2.07 3.42
C ALA A 198 19.33 -3.03 4.57
N THR A 199 19.14 -2.58 5.82
CA THR A 199 19.40 -3.37 7.03
C THR A 199 18.14 -4.02 7.62
N ALA A 200 16.94 -3.73 7.10
CA ALA A 200 15.68 -4.27 7.59
C ALA A 200 15.47 -5.74 7.16
N SER A 201 15.67 -6.66 8.10
CA SER A 201 15.55 -8.11 7.85
C SER A 201 14.17 -8.69 8.16
N ASP A 202 13.35 -8.05 8.99
CA ASP A 202 12.02 -8.54 9.38
C ASP A 202 10.88 -7.68 8.86
N SER A 203 9.68 -8.27 8.78
CA SER A 203 8.50 -7.62 8.22
C SER A 203 8.06 -6.39 9.03
N GLY A 204 8.33 -6.34 10.33
CA GLY A 204 7.94 -5.22 11.20
C GLY A 204 8.77 -3.99 10.86
N THR A 205 10.09 -4.11 10.93
CA THR A 205 11.01 -3.02 10.58
C THR A 205 10.83 -2.56 9.14
N ARG A 206 10.59 -3.48 8.19
CA ARG A 206 10.28 -3.10 6.80
C ARG A 206 9.00 -2.25 6.70
N THR A 207 7.97 -2.59 7.46
CA THR A 207 6.71 -1.84 7.49
C THR A 207 6.92 -0.42 8.02
N GLU A 208 7.68 -0.27 9.11
CA GLU A 208 8.02 1.02 9.70
C GLU A 208 8.83 1.89 8.73
N VAL A 209 9.88 1.34 8.13
CA VAL A 209 10.71 2.07 7.15
C VAL A 209 9.89 2.49 5.94
N PHE A 210 8.98 1.63 5.45
CA PHE A 210 8.11 1.99 4.33
C PHE A 210 7.16 3.13 4.70
N ALA A 211 6.63 3.17 5.94
CA ALA A 211 5.84 4.29 6.44
C ALA A 211 6.62 5.60 6.51
N ASP A 212 7.85 5.54 7.02
CA ASP A 212 8.75 6.70 7.10
C ASP A 212 9.09 7.25 5.70
N LEU A 213 9.34 6.37 4.73
CA LEU A 213 9.56 6.74 3.33
C LEU A 213 8.33 7.44 2.73
N MET A 214 7.13 6.87 2.90
CA MET A 214 5.88 7.51 2.44
C MET A 214 5.73 8.94 2.97
N LEU A 215 5.97 9.16 4.26
CA LEU A 215 5.89 10.48 4.87
C LEU A 215 6.97 11.44 4.35
N THR A 216 8.15 10.92 4.06
CA THR A 216 9.25 11.72 3.51
C THR A 216 8.95 12.16 2.09
N CYS A 217 8.38 11.26 1.27
CA CYS A 217 7.86 11.60 -0.05
C CYS A 217 6.77 12.69 0.05
N ALA A 218 5.81 12.53 0.96
CA ALA A 218 4.73 13.51 1.15
C ALA A 218 5.26 14.91 1.52
N ARG A 219 6.25 14.98 2.42
CA ARG A 219 6.92 16.24 2.78
C ARG A 219 7.60 16.88 1.57
N CYS A 220 8.37 16.10 0.81
CA CYS A 220 9.09 16.59 -0.36
C CYS A 220 8.12 17.05 -1.47
N HIS A 221 7.08 16.26 -1.76
CA HIS A 221 6.07 16.59 -2.76
C HIS A 221 5.28 17.85 -2.39
N GLY A 222 4.91 18.03 -1.13
CA GLY A 222 4.28 19.27 -0.66
C GLY A 222 5.17 20.50 -0.81
N LEU A 223 6.49 20.35 -0.67
CA LEU A 223 7.45 21.43 -0.96
C LEU A 223 7.55 21.69 -2.47
N HIS A 224 7.63 20.65 -3.30
CA HIS A 224 7.70 20.79 -4.75
C HIS A 224 6.43 21.43 -5.33
N GLU A 225 5.24 21.13 -4.82
CA GLU A 225 4.01 21.81 -5.23
C GLU A 225 4.09 23.32 -4.95
N GLN A 226 4.62 23.72 -3.80
CA GLN A 226 4.79 25.14 -3.46
C GLN A 226 5.86 25.84 -4.31
N ILE A 227 6.92 25.14 -4.68
CA ILE A 227 8.09 25.72 -5.36
C ILE A 227 7.93 25.68 -6.90
N TRP A 228 7.40 24.58 -7.45
CA TRP A 228 7.33 24.28 -8.89
C TRP A 228 5.93 23.95 -9.39
N GLY A 229 4.92 23.87 -8.52
CA GLY A 229 3.53 23.72 -8.94
C GLY A 229 3.02 24.93 -9.73
N PRO A 230 1.89 24.81 -10.46
CA PRO A 230 1.27 25.96 -11.09
C PRO A 230 1.00 27.01 -10.02
N ARG A 231 1.62 28.20 -10.15
CA ARG A 231 1.28 29.33 -9.26
C ARG A 231 -0.19 29.65 -9.48
N THR A 232 -1.06 29.21 -8.59
CA THR A 232 -2.40 29.75 -8.49
C THR A 232 -2.23 31.23 -8.12
N ARG A 233 -2.41 32.10 -9.12
CA ARG A 233 -2.58 33.53 -8.89
C ARG A 233 -3.97 33.79 -8.33
#